data_AF-A0A936I6Y8-F1
#
_entry.id   AF-A0A936I6Y8-F1
#
_cell.length_a   1.000
_cell.length_b   1.000
_cell.length_c   1.000
_cell.angle_alpha   90.00
_cell.angle_beta   90.00
_cell.angle_gamma   90.00
#
_symmetry.space_group_name_H-M   'P 1'
#
loop_
_entity.id
_entity.type
_entity.pdbx_description
1 polymer ?
#
loop_
_entity_poly.entity_id
_entity_poly.type
_entity_poly.pdbx_seq_one_letter_code
_entity_poly.pdbx_strand_id
1 'polypeptide(L)'
;MEVFKQQVKKNWLPLEDSTDEFGTDAAHYISISFDYAHEQGMSADDAFERFKDHYRDAPGSYDEVTRQLVRNTAAAIAAAFSGKNKTELVRLAQVEALFAHN
;
A
#
# COMPACT_ATOMS: atom_id res chain seq x y z
N MET A 1 1.74 14.62 -4.00
CA MET A 1 0.55 13.93 -3.46
C MET A 1 -0.41 13.49 -4.56
N GLU A 2 -0.75 14.34 -5.53
CA GLU A 2 -1.67 14.00 -6.63
C GLU A 2 -1.23 12.81 -7.51
N VAL A 3 0.06 12.74 -7.86
CA VAL A 3 0.62 11.64 -8.67
C VAL A 3 0.45 10.27 -7.98
N PHE A 4 0.64 10.20 -6.66
CA PHE A 4 0.41 8.98 -5.89
C PHE A 4 -1.06 8.54 -5.98
N LYS A 5 -2.00 9.46 -5.69
CA LYS A 5 -3.44 9.16 -5.73
C LYS A 5 -3.90 8.69 -7.12
N GLN A 6 -3.34 9.26 -8.19
CA GLN A 6 -3.60 8.81 -9.55
C GLN A 6 -3.06 7.40 -9.83
N GLN A 7 -1.86 7.07 -9.35
CA GLN A 7 -1.28 5.73 -9.49
C GLN A 7 -2.07 4.68 -8.72
N VAL A 8 -2.49 4.99 -7.49
CA VAL A 8 -3.36 4.11 -6.68
C VAL A 8 -4.66 3.85 -7.43
N LYS A 9 -5.37 4.89 -7.87
CA LYS A 9 -6.60 4.72 -8.67
C LYS A 9 -6.39 3.87 -9.91
N LYS A 10 -5.33 4.15 -10.68
CA LYS A 10 -5.02 3.41 -11.92
C LYS A 10 -4.76 1.92 -11.67
N ASN A 11 -4.13 1.57 -10.55
CA ASN A 11 -3.75 0.19 -10.26
C ASN A 11 -4.88 -0.59 -9.55
N TRP A 12 -5.70 0.07 -8.74
CA TRP A 12 -6.69 -0.59 -7.89
C TRP A 12 -8.10 -0.62 -8.51
N LEU A 13 -8.56 0.45 -9.16
CA LEU A 13 -9.90 0.50 -9.76
C LEU A 13 -10.18 -0.63 -10.77
N PRO A 14 -9.25 -1.05 -11.65
CA PRO A 14 -9.54 -2.11 -12.61
C PRO A 14 -9.68 -3.51 -12.01
N LEU A 15 -9.27 -3.69 -10.75
CA LEU A 15 -9.28 -4.98 -10.04
C LEU A 15 -10.39 -5.04 -9.00
N GLU A 16 -11.11 -3.94 -8.82
CA GLU A 16 -12.19 -3.82 -7.88
C GLU A 16 -13.52 -4.00 -8.63
N ASP A 17 -14.15 -5.15 -8.45
CA ASP A 17 -15.40 -5.50 -9.14
C ASP A 17 -16.62 -4.82 -8.50
N SER A 18 -16.46 -4.15 -7.36
CA SER A 18 -17.56 -3.54 -6.61
C SER A 18 -17.09 -2.42 -5.69
N THR A 19 -17.90 -1.39 -5.57
CA THR A 19 -17.78 -0.38 -4.50
C THR A 19 -18.58 -0.79 -3.27
N ASP A 20 -18.31 -0.15 -2.12
CA ASP A 20 -19.14 -0.32 -0.92
C ASP A 20 -20.56 0.28 -1.09
N GLU A 21 -21.38 0.20 -0.03
CA GLU A 21 -22.76 0.71 -0.03
C GLU A 21 -22.88 2.23 -0.30
N PHE A 22 -21.78 2.98 -0.16
CA PHE A 22 -21.71 4.42 -0.40
C PHE A 22 -21.08 4.76 -1.76
N GLY A 23 -20.70 3.75 -2.55
CA GLY A 23 -20.01 3.94 -3.82
C GLY A 23 -18.51 4.21 -3.68
N THR A 24 -17.93 3.88 -2.52
CA THR A 24 -16.50 4.08 -2.23
C THR A 24 -15.68 2.89 -2.72
N ASP A 25 -14.59 3.20 -3.42
CA ASP A 25 -13.62 2.22 -3.89
C ASP A 25 -12.42 2.06 -2.94
N ALA A 26 -11.72 0.94 -3.00
CA ALA A 26 -10.50 0.64 -2.26
C ALA A 26 -9.40 1.68 -2.53
N ALA A 27 -9.32 2.23 -3.75
CA ALA A 27 -8.37 3.29 -4.06
C ALA A 27 -8.64 4.58 -3.25
N HIS A 28 -9.90 4.86 -2.95
CA HIS A 28 -10.34 5.96 -2.09
C HIS A 28 -9.95 5.70 -0.64
N TYR A 29 -10.21 4.50 -0.12
CA TYR A 29 -9.79 4.10 1.23
C TYR A 29 -8.28 4.16 1.44
N ILE A 30 -7.49 3.74 0.44
CA ILE A 30 -6.03 3.86 0.47
C ILE A 30 -5.61 5.33 0.49
N SER A 31 -6.28 6.18 -0.30
CA SER A 31 -5.99 7.61 -0.33
C SER A 31 -6.27 8.29 1.00
N ILE A 32 -7.40 7.97 1.64
CA ILE A 32 -7.75 8.47 2.99
C ILE A 32 -6.72 7.99 4.02
N SER A 33 -6.36 6.72 3.98
CA SER A 33 -5.39 6.14 4.92
C SER A 33 -4.01 6.80 4.80
N PHE A 34 -3.60 7.12 3.58
CA PHE A 34 -2.36 7.83 3.31
C PHE A 34 -2.40 9.29 3.79
N ASP A 35 -3.50 10.00 3.52
CA ASP A 35 -3.70 11.37 4.00
C ASP A 35 -3.66 11.41 5.54
N TYR A 36 -4.38 10.50 6.20
CA TYR A 36 -4.36 10.37 7.65
C TYR A 36 -2.96 10.10 8.19
N ALA A 37 -2.22 9.15 7.61
CA ALA A 37 -0.84 8.86 8.03
C ALA A 37 0.08 10.09 7.86
N HIS A 38 -0.11 10.86 6.79
CA HIS A 38 0.63 12.09 6.54
C HIS A 38 0.29 13.18 7.57
N GLU A 39 -0.99 13.40 7.86
CA GLU A 39 -1.46 14.37 8.84
C GLU A 39 -0.99 14.04 10.27
N GLN A 40 -0.89 12.75 10.59
CA GLN A 40 -0.34 12.28 11.88
C GLN A 40 1.19 12.37 11.94
N GLY A 41 1.88 12.76 10.86
CA GLY A 41 3.34 12.79 10.80
C GLY A 41 3.97 11.40 10.95
N MET A 42 3.24 10.35 10.55
CA MET A 42 3.69 8.97 10.69
C MET A 42 4.94 8.71 9.87
N SER A 43 5.95 8.08 10.48
CA SER A 43 7.14 7.69 9.75
C SER A 43 6.88 6.47 8.86
N ALA A 44 7.71 6.26 7.85
CA ALA A 44 7.64 5.06 7.01
C ALA A 44 7.88 3.77 7.81
N ASP A 45 8.66 3.84 8.89
CA ASP A 45 8.86 2.75 9.85
C ASP A 45 7.56 2.42 10.58
N ASP A 46 6.91 3.41 11.17
CA ASP A 46 5.65 3.22 11.92
C ASP A 46 4.54 2.69 11.01
N ALA A 47 4.44 3.21 9.79
CA ALA A 47 3.48 2.74 8.79
C ALA A 47 3.74 1.27 8.41
N PHE A 48 5.01 0.89 8.29
CA PHE A 48 5.39 -0.48 7.97
C PHE A 48 5.16 -1.46 9.13
N GLU A 49 5.44 -1.06 10.37
CA GLU A 49 5.11 -1.86 11.55
C GLU A 49 3.61 -2.10 11.67
N ARG A 50 2.78 -1.05 11.50
CA ARG A 50 1.31 -1.20 11.49
C ARG A 50 0.82 -2.14 10.40
N PHE A 51 1.41 -2.05 9.21
CA PHE A 51 1.08 -2.97 8.12
C PHE A 51 1.43 -4.42 8.46
N LYS A 52 2.60 -4.67 9.05
CA LYS A 52 3.01 -6.02 9.50
C LYS A 52 2.08 -6.58 10.57
N ASP A 53 1.71 -5.77 11.55
CA ASP A 53 0.80 -6.20 12.62
C ASP A 53 -0.56 -6.60 12.04
N HIS A 54 -1.11 -5.78 11.15
CA HIS A 54 -2.38 -6.10 10.49
C HIS A 54 -2.30 -7.36 9.61
N TYR A 55 -1.20 -7.53 8.86
CA TYR A 55 -0.97 -8.73 8.04
C TYR A 55 -0.85 -10.00 8.90
N ARG A 56 -0.25 -9.91 10.10
CA ARG A 56 -0.12 -11.04 11.03
C ARG A 56 -1.41 -11.40 11.73
N ASP A 57 -2.24 -10.40 12.04
CA ASP A 57 -3.54 -10.61 12.70
C ASP A 57 -4.59 -11.18 11.73
N ALA A 58 -4.43 -10.94 10.42
CA ALA A 58 -5.39 -11.36 9.41
C ALA A 58 -4.73 -11.88 8.11
N PRO A 59 -3.92 -12.97 8.16
CA PRO A 59 -3.19 -13.46 6.98
C PRO A 59 -4.13 -13.95 5.86
N GLY A 60 -5.34 -14.41 6.21
CA GLY A 60 -6.36 -14.84 5.24
C GLY A 60 -7.07 -13.71 4.50
N SER A 61 -6.91 -12.46 4.93
CA SER A 61 -7.52 -11.29 4.29
C SER A 61 -6.76 -10.79 3.07
N TYR A 62 -5.58 -11.37 2.80
CA TYR A 62 -4.71 -11.00 1.70
C TYR A 62 -4.60 -12.14 0.69
N ASP A 63 -5.49 -12.14 -0.30
CA ASP A 63 -5.34 -13.04 -1.44
C ASP A 63 -4.11 -12.65 -2.29
N GLU A 64 -3.78 -13.49 -3.28
CA GLU A 64 -2.60 -13.27 -4.14
C GLU A 64 -2.71 -11.94 -4.92
N VAL A 65 -3.93 -11.57 -5.34
CA VAL A 65 -4.20 -10.33 -6.07
C VAL A 65 -3.91 -9.11 -5.19
N THR A 66 -4.39 -9.11 -3.96
CA THR A 66 -4.19 -8.03 -2.99
C THR A 66 -2.70 -7.90 -2.63
N ARG A 67 -2.00 -9.03 -2.45
CA ARG A 67 -0.55 -9.01 -2.21
C ARG A 67 0.22 -8.41 -3.39
N GLN A 68 -0.14 -8.77 -4.62
CA GLN A 68 0.47 -8.21 -5.83
C GLN A 68 0.20 -6.71 -5.97
N LEU A 69 -1.01 -6.26 -5.62
CA LEU A 69 -1.39 -4.85 -5.60
C LEU A 69 -0.58 -4.03 -4.60
N VAL A 70 -0.39 -4.56 -3.39
CA VAL A 70 0.45 -3.91 -2.37
C VAL A 70 1.90 -3.77 -2.88
N ARG A 71 2.48 -4.83 -3.48
CA ARG A 71 3.83 -4.77 -4.07
C ARG A 71 3.92 -3.72 -5.18
N ASN A 72 3.00 -3.75 -6.13
CA ASN A 72 2.97 -2.81 -7.25
C ASN A 72 2.83 -1.35 -6.77
N THR A 73 2.01 -1.13 -5.75
CA THR A 73 1.79 0.20 -5.17
C THR A 73 3.04 0.68 -4.44
N ALA A 74 3.64 -0.16 -3.60
CA ALA A 74 4.89 0.18 -2.90
C ALA A 74 6.02 0.49 -3.89
N ALA A 75 6.16 -0.32 -4.94
CA ALA A 75 7.16 -0.11 -6.00
C ALA A 75 6.92 1.20 -6.77
N ALA A 76 5.67 1.52 -7.11
CA ALA A 76 5.31 2.77 -7.78
C ALA A 76 5.62 4.00 -6.91
N ILE A 77 5.37 3.91 -5.59
CA ILE A 77 5.74 4.97 -4.64
C ILE A 77 7.25 5.17 -4.64
N ALA A 78 8.03 4.12 -4.41
CA ALA A 78 9.50 4.20 -4.38
C ALA A 78 10.09 4.71 -5.72
N ALA A 79 9.50 4.31 -6.85
CA ALA A 79 9.90 4.80 -8.17
C ALA A 79 9.60 6.29 -8.36
N ALA A 80 8.48 6.80 -7.82
CA ALA A 80 8.13 8.21 -7.88
C ALA A 80 9.10 9.11 -7.09
N PHE A 81 9.75 8.58 -6.05
CA PHE A 81 10.81 9.26 -5.29
C PHE A 81 12.22 9.12 -5.91
N SER A 82 12.30 8.60 -7.15
CA SER A 82 13.51 8.55 -7.99
C SER A 82 14.67 7.72 -7.42
N GLY A 83 14.41 6.63 -6.68
CA GLY A 83 15.43 5.63 -6.34
C GLY A 83 16.65 6.15 -5.56
N LYS A 84 16.56 7.35 -4.97
CA LYS A 84 17.69 7.98 -4.25
C LYS A 84 17.81 7.52 -2.80
N ASN A 85 16.77 6.89 -2.25
CA ASN A 85 16.73 6.51 -0.85
C ASN A 85 16.98 5.02 -0.66
N LYS A 86 18.17 4.67 -0.14
CA LYS A 86 18.52 3.29 0.24
C LYS A 86 17.50 2.67 1.20
N THR A 87 16.85 3.48 2.03
CA THR A 87 15.82 3.04 2.98
C THR A 87 14.55 2.56 2.27
N GLU A 88 14.17 3.17 1.13
CA GLU A 88 12.99 2.73 0.37
C GLU A 88 13.22 1.36 -0.28
N LEU A 89 14.42 1.09 -0.79
CA LEU A 89 14.79 -0.23 -1.32
C LEU A 89 14.77 -1.31 -0.23
N VAL A 90 15.24 -0.97 0.98
CA VAL A 90 15.16 -1.89 2.14
C VAL A 90 13.70 -2.18 2.50
N ARG A 91 12.83 -1.17 2.51
CA ARG A 91 11.40 -1.35 2.80
C ARG A 91 10.70 -2.21 1.75
N LEU A 92 10.99 -2.02 0.47
CA LEU A 92 10.48 -2.89 -0.59
C LEU A 92 10.90 -4.35 -0.37
N ALA A 93 12.17 -4.59 -0.06
CA ALA A 93 12.66 -5.94 0.21
C ALA A 93 11.97 -6.58 1.43
N GLN A 94 11.63 -5.79 2.45
CA GLN A 94 10.90 -6.27 3.63
C GLN A 94 9.43 -6.61 3.32
N VAL A 95 8.76 -5.85 2.45
CA VAL A 95 7.41 -6.16 1.96
C VAL A 95 7.42 -7.48 1.19
N GLU A 96 8.39 -7.67 0.29
CA GLU A 96 8.56 -8.94 -0.45
C GLU A 96 8.81 -10.12 0.49
N ALA A 97 9.71 -9.96 1.46
CA ALA A 97 10.01 -11.01 2.45
C ALA A 97 8.79 -11.39 3.29
N LEU A 98 7.94 -10.41 3.66
CA LEU A 98 6.71 -10.65 4.42
C LEU A 98 5.74 -11.53 3.63
N PHE A 99 5.63 -11.33 2.31
CA PHE A 99 4.74 -12.11 1.47
C PHE A 99 5.31 -13.46 1.02
N ALA A 100 6.63 -13.67 1.09
CA ALA A 100 7.29 -14.91 0.71
C ALA A 100 7.27 -16.00 1.81
N HIS A 101 6.88 -15.67 3.04
CA HIS A 101 6.88 -16.57 4.20
C HIS A 101 5.50 -17.07 4.65
N ASN A 102 4.48 -17.04 3.77
CA ASN A 102 3.15 -17.65 4.01
C ASN A 102 2.60 -18.35 2.77
#